data_AF-A0A4V3DYU9-F1
#
_entry.id   AF-A0A4V3DYU9-F1
#
_cell.length_a   1.000
_cell.length_b   1.000
_cell.length_c   1.000
_cell.angle_alpha   90.00
_cell.angle_beta   90.00
_cell.angle_gamma   90.00
#
_symmetry.space_group_name_H-M   'P 1'
#
loop_
_entity.id
_entity.type
_entity.pdbx_description
1 polymer ?
#
loop_
_entity_poly.entity_id
_entity_poly.type
_entity_poly.pdbx_seq_one_letter_code
_entity_poly.pdbx_strand_id
1 'polypeptide(L)'
;MTASAAGRSSPETPWPEGLARLADYAWCRCASPIDLLAMLLDDDDVGPALERSGVSADAMRRAVSVRRAAKRSLAARCSDFIGGLRRRADEPSPEERVVERVLQRAILRAGSSDGQPVRALDLLVAIYDEPEGDAGAILRDAGLERYDLLNAICHGLAKGEADAHLTDAHGVGDARILLHNDKFTPMECVVSALKTLFGKDDEGAVRIMLAAHHDGAAVVGAFDVETARKLVADVTQFGRSHQVALRCTIDRAESIQRGPHAELLT
;
A
#
# COMPACT_ATOMS: atom_id res chain seq x y z
N MET A 1 -37.72 -14.17 34.95
CA MET A 1 -36.44 -14.80 34.53
C MET A 1 -35.83 -13.93 33.46
N THR A 2 -34.92 -13.05 33.89
CA THR A 2 -34.16 -12.11 33.07
C THR A 2 -32.89 -12.79 32.57
N ALA A 3 -32.66 -12.83 31.27
CA ALA A 3 -31.35 -13.12 30.66
C ALA A 3 -31.00 -11.88 29.82
N SER A 4 -30.33 -10.88 30.42
CA SER A 4 -28.87 -10.75 30.52
C SER A 4 -28.19 -10.60 29.17
N ALA A 5 -28.05 -9.34 28.76
CA ALA A 5 -27.13 -8.90 27.74
C ALA A 5 -25.69 -9.07 28.24
N ALA A 6 -24.93 -9.94 27.58
CA ALA A 6 -23.47 -9.98 27.60
C ALA A 6 -23.06 -10.00 26.12
N GLY A 7 -22.46 -8.94 25.59
CA GLY A 7 -21.04 -8.71 25.82
C GLY A 7 -20.26 -9.57 24.83
N ARG A 8 -20.16 -9.13 23.58
CA ARG A 8 -19.20 -9.66 22.62
C ARG A 8 -18.36 -8.49 22.11
N SER A 9 -17.28 -8.24 22.82
CA SER A 9 -16.04 -7.72 22.24
C SER A 9 -15.65 -8.64 21.09
N SER A 10 -15.71 -8.17 19.84
CA SER A 10 -15.22 -8.94 18.70
C SER A 10 -13.69 -8.90 18.71
N PRO A 11 -13.02 -10.07 18.63
CA PRO A 11 -11.58 -10.16 18.54
C PRO A 11 -11.14 -9.80 17.12
N GLU A 12 -9.98 -9.15 17.04
CA GLU A 12 -9.12 -9.05 15.87
C GLU A 12 -9.21 -10.34 15.04
N THR A 13 -9.76 -10.27 13.83
CA THR A 13 -9.73 -11.41 12.90
C THR A 13 -9.14 -10.95 11.58
N PRO A 14 -7.91 -11.40 11.25
CA PRO A 14 -7.24 -10.99 10.03
C PRO A 14 -7.74 -11.85 8.86
N TRP A 15 -8.87 -11.42 8.27
CA TRP A 15 -9.31 -11.75 6.91
C TRP A 15 -9.41 -13.24 6.42
N PRO A 16 -9.82 -14.27 7.21
CA PRO A 16 -10.16 -15.58 6.64
C PRO A 16 -11.62 -15.62 6.13
N GLU A 17 -12.54 -14.96 6.84
CA GLU A 17 -13.97 -14.92 6.48
C GLU A 17 -14.30 -13.94 5.35
N GLY A 18 -13.47 -12.92 5.15
CA GLY A 18 -13.62 -11.95 4.05
C GLY A 18 -13.29 -12.59 2.70
N LEU A 19 -12.25 -13.42 2.64
CA LEU A 19 -11.92 -14.26 1.48
C LEU A 19 -12.94 -15.39 1.27
N ALA A 20 -13.51 -15.96 2.35
CA ALA A 20 -14.63 -16.90 2.22
C ALA A 20 -15.88 -16.20 1.67
N ARG A 21 -16.16 -14.97 2.09
CA ARG A 21 -17.22 -14.13 1.51
C ARG A 21 -16.91 -13.70 0.09
N LEU A 22 -15.66 -13.35 -0.25
CA LEU A 22 -15.22 -13.08 -1.62
C LEU A 22 -15.29 -14.34 -2.48
N ALA A 23 -14.97 -15.51 -1.94
CA ALA A 23 -15.17 -16.78 -2.61
C ALA A 23 -16.66 -17.00 -2.83
N ASP A 24 -17.52 -16.90 -1.81
CA ASP A 24 -18.98 -17.04 -1.96
C ASP A 24 -19.62 -15.97 -2.88
N TYR A 25 -19.09 -14.75 -2.90
CA TYR A 25 -19.60 -13.60 -3.68
C TYR A 25 -19.03 -13.55 -5.11
N ALA A 26 -17.77 -13.95 -5.32
CA ALA A 26 -17.15 -14.11 -6.63
C ALA A 26 -17.58 -15.41 -7.32
N TRP A 27 -17.93 -16.45 -6.55
CA TRP A 27 -18.48 -17.70 -7.08
C TRP A 27 -19.89 -17.52 -7.67
N CYS A 28 -20.61 -16.47 -7.25
CA CYS A 28 -21.85 -16.03 -7.88
C CYS A 28 -21.63 -15.25 -9.19
N ARG A 29 -20.78 -15.73 -10.12
CA ARG A 29 -20.71 -15.38 -11.57
C ARG A 29 -20.84 -13.89 -12.00
N CYS A 30 -20.64 -12.94 -11.08
CA CYS A 30 -20.99 -11.51 -11.27
C CYS A 30 -19.99 -10.54 -10.64
N ALA A 31 -18.82 -10.99 -10.19
CA ALA A 31 -17.83 -10.08 -9.60
C ALA A 31 -17.05 -9.38 -10.72
N SER A 32 -17.42 -8.12 -11.01
CA SER A 32 -16.57 -7.23 -11.81
C SER A 32 -15.61 -6.45 -10.90
N PRO A 33 -14.50 -5.89 -11.41
CA PRO A 33 -13.55 -5.11 -10.62
C PRO A 33 -14.21 -3.93 -9.88
N ILE A 34 -15.30 -3.37 -10.41
CA ILE A 34 -16.04 -2.30 -9.73
C ILE A 34 -16.91 -2.81 -8.58
N ASP A 35 -17.40 -4.05 -8.64
CA ASP A 35 -18.07 -4.69 -7.51
C ASP A 35 -17.07 -5.00 -6.41
N LEU A 36 -15.87 -5.46 -6.77
CA LEU A 36 -14.76 -5.65 -5.84
C LEU A 36 -14.38 -4.32 -5.18
N LEU A 37 -14.16 -3.26 -5.95
CA LEU A 37 -13.85 -1.93 -5.42
C LEU A 37 -14.96 -1.41 -4.50
N ALA A 38 -16.24 -1.59 -4.87
CA ALA A 38 -17.35 -1.18 -4.02
C ALA A 38 -17.34 -1.90 -2.65
N MET A 39 -17.03 -3.19 -2.63
CA MET A 39 -16.88 -3.96 -1.39
C MET A 39 -15.67 -3.49 -0.58
N LEU A 40 -14.53 -3.24 -1.22
CA LEU A 40 -13.34 -2.75 -0.52
C LEU A 40 -13.57 -1.38 0.12
N LEU A 41 -14.37 -0.51 -0.49
CA LEU A 41 -14.66 0.79 0.10
C LEU A 41 -15.36 0.64 1.45
N ASP A 42 -16.14 -0.42 1.69
CA ASP A 42 -16.80 -0.67 2.97
C ASP A 42 -15.85 -1.19 4.07
N ASP A 43 -14.59 -1.47 3.75
CA ASP A 43 -13.57 -1.86 4.73
C ASP A 43 -13.09 -0.65 5.55
N ASP A 44 -12.94 -0.84 6.86
CA ASP A 44 -12.63 0.22 7.83
C ASP A 44 -11.27 0.89 7.57
N ASP A 45 -10.32 0.19 6.94
CA ASP A 45 -8.98 0.71 6.67
C ASP A 45 -8.91 1.53 5.36
N VAL A 46 -9.82 1.28 4.41
CA VAL A 46 -9.76 1.88 3.07
C VAL A 46 -10.12 3.37 3.08
N GLY A 47 -11.17 3.74 3.82
CA GLY A 47 -11.58 5.15 3.94
C GLY A 47 -10.46 6.06 4.46
N PRO A 48 -9.88 5.78 5.64
CA PRO A 48 -8.77 6.55 6.19
C PRO A 48 -7.54 6.62 5.27
N ALA A 49 -7.21 5.53 4.57
CA ALA A 49 -6.10 5.52 3.62
C ALA A 49 -6.35 6.48 2.44
N LEU A 50 -7.57 6.48 1.86
CA LEU A 50 -7.93 7.40 0.78
C LEU A 50 -7.85 8.86 1.23
N GLU A 51 -8.35 9.18 2.42
CA GLU A 51 -8.33 10.56 2.95
C GLU A 51 -6.89 11.05 3.16
N ARG A 52 -6.01 10.21 3.69
CA ARG A 52 -4.57 10.53 3.81
C ARG A 52 -3.93 10.73 2.44
N SER A 53 -4.33 9.97 1.43
CA SER A 53 -3.86 10.17 0.05
C SER A 53 -4.47 11.39 -0.65
N GLY A 54 -5.31 12.17 0.04
CA GLY A 54 -5.91 13.39 -0.48
C GLY A 54 -7.20 13.17 -1.29
N VAL A 55 -7.84 12.01 -1.15
CA VAL A 55 -9.07 11.65 -1.88
C VAL A 55 -10.21 11.39 -0.90
N SER A 56 -11.33 12.07 -1.11
CA SER A 56 -12.52 11.88 -0.28
C SER A 56 -13.12 10.48 -0.49
N ALA A 57 -13.18 9.69 0.58
CA ALA A 57 -13.78 8.35 0.58
C ALA A 57 -15.26 8.40 0.19
N ASP A 58 -16.00 9.40 0.68
CA ASP A 58 -17.41 9.60 0.33
C ASP A 58 -17.61 9.95 -1.15
N ALA A 59 -16.73 10.80 -1.71
CA ALA A 59 -16.76 11.10 -3.14
C ALA A 59 -16.44 9.86 -3.98
N MET A 60 -15.46 9.06 -3.55
CA MET A 60 -15.10 7.78 -4.19
C MET A 60 -16.27 6.80 -4.19
N ARG A 61 -16.94 6.60 -3.05
CA ARG A 61 -18.13 5.75 -2.93
C ARG A 61 -19.24 6.18 -3.90
N ARG A 62 -19.48 7.48 -4.02
CA ARG A 62 -20.46 8.01 -4.99
C ARG A 62 -20.04 7.74 -6.43
N ALA A 63 -18.79 7.99 -6.79
CA ALA A 63 -18.27 7.76 -8.14
C ALA A 63 -18.39 6.28 -8.54
N VAL A 64 -17.97 5.37 -7.65
CA VAL A 64 -18.10 3.92 -7.84
C VAL A 64 -19.56 3.51 -7.97
N SER A 65 -20.45 4.02 -7.11
CA SER A 65 -21.89 3.70 -7.14
C SER A 65 -22.54 4.08 -8.47
N VAL A 66 -22.25 5.29 -8.98
CA VAL A 66 -22.76 5.78 -10.27
C VAL A 66 -22.28 4.90 -11.41
N ARG A 67 -20.98 4.62 -11.49
CA ARG A 67 -20.40 3.84 -12.58
C ARG A 67 -20.85 2.37 -12.52
N ARG A 68 -21.00 1.81 -11.31
CA ARG A 68 -21.53 0.45 -11.08
C ARG A 68 -22.99 0.32 -11.52
N ALA A 69 -23.84 1.31 -11.21
CA ALA A 69 -25.22 1.34 -11.68
C ALA A 69 -25.29 1.43 -13.21
N ALA A 70 -24.49 2.29 -13.83
CA ALA A 70 -24.43 2.41 -15.29
C ALA A 70 -24.01 1.09 -15.96
N LYS A 71 -23.00 0.39 -15.42
CA LYS A 71 -22.52 -0.91 -15.90
C LYS A 71 -23.59 -1.99 -15.81
N ARG A 72 -24.30 -2.09 -14.67
CA ARG A 72 -25.41 -3.04 -14.51
C ARG A 72 -26.56 -2.77 -15.47
N SER A 73 -26.92 -1.51 -15.68
CA SER A 73 -27.95 -1.13 -16.66
C SER A 73 -27.56 -1.49 -18.09
N LEU A 74 -26.28 -1.33 -18.46
CA LEU A 74 -25.78 -1.77 -19.77
C LEU A 74 -25.82 -3.30 -19.89
N ALA A 75 -25.36 -4.02 -18.87
CA ALA A 75 -25.37 -5.48 -18.84
C ALA A 75 -26.79 -6.06 -18.98
N ALA A 76 -27.78 -5.45 -18.32
CA ALA A 76 -29.19 -5.84 -18.46
C ALA A 76 -29.68 -5.69 -19.90
N ARG A 77 -29.47 -4.51 -20.52
CA ARG A 77 -29.85 -4.27 -21.93
C ARG A 77 -29.13 -5.20 -22.91
N CYS A 78 -27.86 -5.49 -22.65
CA CYS A 78 -27.08 -6.40 -23.47
C CYS A 78 -27.52 -7.85 -23.28
N SER A 79 -27.92 -8.27 -22.07
CA SER A 79 -28.44 -9.62 -21.83
C SER A 79 -29.72 -9.88 -22.61
N ASP A 80 -30.62 -8.89 -22.67
CA ASP A 80 -31.85 -8.98 -23.48
C ASP A 80 -31.53 -9.14 -24.98
N PHE A 81 -30.42 -8.57 -25.44
CA PHE A 81 -29.97 -8.65 -26.84
C PHE A 81 -29.10 -9.89 -27.14
N ILE A 82 -28.23 -10.29 -26.23
CA ILE A 82 -27.24 -11.38 -26.36
C ILE A 82 -27.85 -12.74 -25.96
N GLY A 83 -29.06 -12.79 -25.38
CA GLY A 83 -29.79 -14.04 -25.11
C GLY A 83 -29.92 -15.00 -26.31
N GLY A 84 -29.63 -14.56 -27.54
CA GLY A 84 -29.50 -15.40 -28.75
C GLY A 84 -28.11 -15.95 -29.06
N LEU A 85 -27.02 -15.46 -28.44
CA LEU A 85 -25.64 -15.88 -28.67
C LEU A 85 -25.08 -16.52 -27.40
N ARG A 86 -25.24 -17.83 -27.31
CA ARG A 86 -24.74 -18.65 -26.19
C ARG A 86 -23.21 -18.48 -26.07
N ARG A 87 -22.73 -17.75 -25.06
CA ARG A 87 -21.31 -17.85 -24.64
C ARG A 87 -20.99 -19.31 -24.31
N ARG A 88 -19.79 -19.78 -24.66
CA ARG A 88 -19.27 -21.05 -24.14
C ARG A 88 -19.29 -20.95 -22.62
N ALA A 89 -20.07 -21.80 -21.96
CA ALA A 89 -20.44 -21.66 -20.56
C ALA A 89 -19.27 -21.84 -19.56
N ASP A 90 -18.09 -22.20 -20.07
CA ASP A 90 -16.93 -22.63 -19.28
C ASP A 90 -15.73 -21.65 -19.33
N GLU A 91 -15.76 -20.59 -20.17
CA GLU A 91 -14.68 -19.60 -20.22
C GLU A 91 -15.00 -18.39 -19.34
N PRO A 92 -14.06 -17.94 -18.47
CA PRO A 92 -14.25 -16.74 -17.67
C PRO A 92 -14.36 -15.51 -18.57
N SER A 93 -15.32 -14.65 -18.26
CA SER A 93 -15.50 -13.35 -18.89
C SER A 93 -14.26 -12.45 -18.72
N PRO A 94 -14.10 -11.41 -19.55
CA PRO A 94 -13.01 -10.44 -19.38
C PRO A 94 -12.94 -9.84 -17.97
N GLU A 95 -14.09 -9.53 -17.37
CA GLU A 95 -14.19 -8.97 -16.02
C GLU A 95 -13.69 -9.97 -14.95
N GLU A 96 -14.08 -11.25 -15.07
CA GLU A 96 -13.63 -12.30 -14.14
C GLU A 96 -12.11 -12.49 -14.21
N ARG A 97 -11.51 -12.44 -15.41
CA ARG A 97 -10.05 -12.50 -15.56
C ARG A 97 -9.34 -11.30 -14.94
N VAL A 98 -9.93 -10.10 -15.03
CA VAL A 98 -9.37 -8.91 -14.37
C VAL A 98 -9.39 -9.09 -12.85
N VAL A 99 -10.50 -9.55 -12.28
CA VAL A 99 -10.61 -9.84 -10.84
C VAL A 99 -9.60 -10.90 -10.41
N GLU A 100 -9.45 -11.98 -11.19
CA GLU A 100 -8.47 -13.03 -10.91
C GLU A 100 -7.04 -12.48 -10.87
N ARG A 101 -6.65 -11.65 -11.84
CA ARG A 101 -5.32 -11.00 -11.85
C ARG A 101 -5.11 -10.08 -10.66
N VAL A 102 -6.12 -9.29 -10.30
CA VAL A 102 -6.08 -8.40 -9.12
C VAL A 102 -5.84 -9.22 -7.85
N LEU A 103 -6.59 -10.31 -7.66
CA LEU A 103 -6.44 -11.21 -6.52
C LEU A 103 -5.05 -11.85 -6.49
N GLN A 104 -4.58 -12.41 -7.62
CA GLN A 104 -3.26 -13.01 -7.73
C GLN A 104 -2.13 -12.02 -7.40
N ARG A 105 -2.22 -10.78 -7.91
CA ARG A 105 -1.24 -9.71 -7.61
C ARG A 105 -1.23 -9.34 -6.13
N ALA A 106 -2.40 -9.25 -5.50
CA ALA A 106 -2.49 -8.98 -4.07
C ALA A 106 -1.90 -10.12 -3.23
N ILE A 107 -2.14 -11.38 -3.60
CA ILE A 107 -1.54 -12.56 -2.97
C ILE A 107 -0.03 -12.55 -3.08
N LEU A 108 0.52 -12.28 -4.27
CA LEU A 108 1.98 -12.22 -4.48
C LEU A 108 2.66 -11.16 -3.61
N ARG A 109 1.97 -10.06 -3.29
CA ARG A 109 2.47 -8.99 -2.41
C ARG A 109 2.38 -9.33 -0.92
N ALA A 110 1.29 -9.96 -0.50
CA ALA A 110 1.15 -10.42 0.88
C ALA A 110 2.12 -11.58 1.19
N GLY A 111 2.36 -12.44 0.20
CA GLY A 111 3.23 -13.62 0.32
C GLY A 111 4.73 -13.35 0.23
N SER A 112 5.17 -12.12 -0.09
CA SER A 112 6.59 -11.76 -0.07
C SER A 112 7.14 -11.44 1.33
N SER A 113 6.31 -11.50 2.39
CA SER A 113 6.74 -11.21 3.77
C SER A 113 5.89 -12.00 4.78
N ASP A 114 6.53 -12.96 5.45
CA ASP A 114 6.09 -13.61 6.71
C ASP A 114 4.69 -14.26 6.79
N GLY A 115 4.09 -14.65 5.65
CA GLY A 115 2.80 -15.35 5.66
C GLY A 115 1.63 -14.49 6.14
N GLN A 116 1.75 -13.16 6.02
CA GLN A 116 0.68 -12.23 6.36
C GLN A 116 -0.53 -12.41 5.43
N PRO A 117 -1.76 -12.33 5.95
CA PRO A 117 -2.95 -12.42 5.11
C PRO A 117 -3.07 -11.19 4.20
N VAL A 118 -3.61 -11.40 3.00
CA VAL A 118 -3.95 -10.32 2.07
C VAL A 118 -4.94 -9.38 2.76
N ARG A 119 -4.68 -8.06 2.74
CA ARG A 119 -5.60 -7.04 3.30
C ARG A 119 -6.39 -6.33 2.19
N ALA A 120 -7.46 -5.63 2.59
CA ALA A 120 -8.25 -4.78 1.68
C ALA A 120 -7.38 -3.76 0.94
N LEU A 121 -6.43 -3.15 1.66
CA LEU A 121 -5.49 -2.19 1.10
C LEU A 121 -4.54 -2.80 0.05
N ASP A 122 -4.19 -4.09 0.17
CA ASP A 122 -3.36 -4.78 -0.83
C ASP A 122 -4.13 -5.00 -2.13
N LEU A 123 -5.43 -5.30 -2.02
CA LEU A 123 -6.33 -5.38 -3.17
C LEU A 123 -6.60 -4.01 -3.79
N LEU A 124 -6.73 -2.94 -2.99
CA LEU A 124 -6.89 -1.59 -3.50
C LEU A 124 -5.69 -1.17 -4.38
N VAL A 125 -4.46 -1.44 -3.91
CA VAL A 125 -3.25 -1.21 -4.70
C VAL A 125 -3.22 -2.11 -5.95
N ALA A 126 -3.69 -3.35 -5.87
CA ALA A 126 -3.78 -4.24 -7.03
C ALA A 126 -4.80 -3.77 -8.07
N ILE A 127 -5.95 -3.22 -7.64
CA ILE A 127 -6.93 -2.58 -8.53
C ILE A 127 -6.34 -1.33 -9.18
N TYR A 128 -5.59 -0.52 -8.42
CA TYR A 128 -4.93 0.66 -8.97
C TYR A 128 -3.96 0.31 -10.10
N ASP A 129 -3.16 -0.74 -9.88
CA ASP A 129 -2.15 -1.23 -10.83
C ASP A 129 -2.74 -2.06 -11.97
N GLU A 130 -4.05 -2.28 -11.98
CA GLU A 130 -4.73 -3.01 -13.04
C GLU A 130 -5.03 -2.08 -14.22
N PRO A 131 -4.37 -2.28 -15.38
CA PRO A 131 -4.55 -1.40 -16.52
C PRO A 131 -5.91 -1.60 -17.22
N GLU A 132 -6.53 -2.77 -17.03
CA GLU A 132 -7.78 -3.15 -17.67
C GLU A 132 -8.98 -2.97 -16.72
N GLY A 133 -10.07 -2.42 -17.24
CA GLY A 133 -11.33 -2.26 -16.52
C GLY A 133 -11.51 -0.90 -15.86
N ASP A 134 -12.72 -0.67 -15.35
CA ASP A 134 -13.15 0.66 -14.90
C ASP A 134 -12.63 1.03 -13.50
N ALA A 135 -12.31 0.03 -12.65
CA ALA A 135 -12.05 0.26 -11.24
C ALA A 135 -10.78 1.10 -10.99
N GLY A 136 -9.66 0.73 -11.61
CA GLY A 136 -8.43 1.51 -11.53
C GLY A 136 -8.55 2.89 -12.21
N ALA A 137 -9.40 3.03 -13.23
CA ALA A 137 -9.69 4.32 -13.84
C ALA A 137 -10.46 5.24 -12.88
N ILE A 138 -11.47 4.74 -12.16
CA ILE A 138 -12.22 5.53 -11.16
C ILE A 138 -11.28 6.06 -10.07
N LEU A 139 -10.34 5.24 -9.61
CA LEU A 139 -9.35 5.68 -8.61
C LEU A 139 -8.51 6.85 -9.13
N ARG A 140 -8.00 6.74 -10.36
CA ARG A 140 -7.17 7.79 -11.00
C ARG A 140 -7.97 9.04 -11.34
N ASP A 141 -9.19 8.89 -11.86
CA ASP A 141 -10.10 10.00 -12.18
C ASP A 141 -10.48 10.82 -10.93
N ALA A 142 -10.50 10.18 -9.76
CA ALA A 142 -10.71 10.86 -8.47
C ALA A 142 -9.46 11.59 -7.95
N GLY A 143 -8.33 11.52 -8.66
CA GLY A 143 -7.07 12.16 -8.28
C GLY A 143 -6.18 11.32 -7.36
N LEU A 144 -6.47 10.01 -7.20
CA LEU A 144 -5.61 9.14 -6.40
C LEU A 144 -4.27 8.91 -7.12
N GLU A 145 -3.18 9.31 -6.49
CA GLU A 145 -1.82 9.01 -6.94
C GLU A 145 -1.29 7.78 -6.21
N ARG A 146 -0.63 6.88 -6.95
CA ARG A 146 -0.07 5.64 -6.38
C ARG A 146 0.89 5.94 -5.24
N TYR A 147 1.81 6.89 -5.43
CA TYR A 147 2.80 7.26 -4.43
C TYR A 147 2.17 7.71 -3.11
N ASP A 148 1.12 8.54 -3.16
CA ASP A 148 0.41 9.01 -1.97
C ASP A 148 -0.38 7.87 -1.30
N LEU A 149 -0.94 6.95 -2.10
CA LEU A 149 -1.58 5.73 -1.59
C LEU A 149 -0.59 4.83 -0.85
N LEU A 150 0.58 4.57 -1.43
CA LEU A 150 1.57 3.71 -0.79
C LEU A 150 2.12 4.34 0.50
N ASN A 151 2.38 5.66 0.53
CA ASN A 151 2.82 6.33 1.74
C ASN A 151 1.75 6.33 2.85
N ALA A 152 0.48 6.50 2.49
CA ALA A 152 -0.62 6.39 3.44
C ALA A 152 -0.70 4.97 4.04
N ILE A 153 -0.49 3.93 3.24
CA ILE A 153 -0.57 2.54 3.68
C ILE A 153 0.66 2.09 4.48
N CYS A 154 1.87 2.43 4.01
CA CYS A 154 3.12 1.98 4.64
C CYS A 154 3.48 2.80 5.87
N HIS A 155 3.30 4.12 5.79
CA HIS A 155 3.85 5.06 6.77
C HIS A 155 2.79 5.85 7.53
N GLY A 156 1.52 5.72 7.14
CA GLY A 156 0.41 6.48 7.74
C GLY A 156 0.46 7.98 7.44
N LEU A 157 1.24 8.41 6.45
CA LEU A 157 1.47 9.81 6.13
C LEU A 157 0.33 10.37 5.26
N ALA A 158 -0.08 11.60 5.56
CA ALA A 158 -0.96 12.36 4.68
C ALA A 158 -0.19 12.96 3.49
N LYS A 159 -0.90 13.26 2.40
CA LYS A 159 -0.35 13.86 1.18
C LYS A 159 0.40 15.16 1.52
N GLY A 160 1.70 15.18 1.22
CA GLY A 160 2.61 16.30 1.51
C GLY A 160 3.34 16.23 2.85
N GLU A 161 2.98 15.32 3.77
CA GLU A 161 3.71 15.18 5.06
C GLU A 161 5.11 14.58 4.88
N ALA A 162 5.28 13.71 3.88
CA ALA A 162 6.60 13.17 3.52
C ALA A 162 7.60 14.29 3.13
N ASP A 163 7.10 15.38 2.55
CA ASP A 163 7.90 16.53 2.14
C ASP A 163 8.11 17.51 3.32
N ALA A 164 7.15 17.59 4.26
CA ALA A 164 7.18 18.51 5.39
C ALA A 164 8.26 18.18 6.44
N HIS A 165 8.54 16.90 6.71
CA HIS A 165 9.53 16.52 7.73
C HIS A 165 10.99 16.91 7.41
N LEU A 166 11.26 17.44 6.22
CA LEU A 166 12.57 17.96 5.81
C LEU A 166 12.90 19.32 6.46
N THR A 167 11.88 20.13 6.78
CA THR A 167 12.09 21.52 7.24
C THR A 167 12.53 21.60 8.69
N ASP A 168 12.20 20.63 9.53
CA ASP A 168 12.25 20.82 10.99
C ASP A 168 13.64 20.58 11.60
N ALA A 169 14.56 19.98 10.84
CA ALA A 169 15.90 19.64 11.32
C ALA A 169 16.87 20.85 11.38
N HIS A 170 16.53 21.98 12.00
CA HIS A 170 17.47 23.10 12.18
C HIS A 170 18.48 22.82 13.32
N GLY A 171 19.78 22.71 13.02
CA GLY A 171 20.82 22.51 14.04
C GLY A 171 22.22 22.33 13.46
N VAL A 172 23.23 22.53 14.29
CA VAL A 172 24.65 22.22 14.02
C VAL A 172 24.95 20.88 14.71
N GLY A 173 25.42 19.88 13.96
CA GLY A 173 25.78 18.57 14.51
C GLY A 173 25.68 17.43 13.50
N ASP A 174 26.02 16.22 13.94
CA ASP A 174 25.94 15.01 13.13
C ASP A 174 24.50 14.49 13.08
N ALA A 175 24.00 14.25 11.87
CA ALA A 175 22.68 13.72 11.56
C ALA A 175 22.81 12.29 11.03
N ARG A 176 22.05 11.34 11.59
CA ARG A 176 21.99 9.97 11.07
C ARG A 176 20.78 9.82 10.17
N ILE A 177 20.97 9.25 8.99
CA ILE A 177 19.84 8.87 8.12
C ILE A 177 19.45 7.43 8.43
N LEU A 178 18.18 7.22 8.76
CA LEU A 178 17.56 5.90 8.88
C LEU A 178 16.71 5.63 7.65
N LEU A 179 16.95 4.48 7.02
CA LEU A 179 16.10 3.90 5.99
C LEU A 179 15.03 3.03 6.66
N HIS A 180 13.76 3.24 6.33
CA HIS A 180 12.64 2.46 6.86
C HIS A 180 12.23 1.37 5.87
N ASN A 181 12.00 0.16 6.37
CA ASN A 181 11.44 -0.92 5.57
C ASN A 181 9.94 -0.69 5.35
N ASP A 182 9.47 -1.13 4.18
CA ASP A 182 8.07 -1.09 3.84
C ASP A 182 7.72 -2.24 2.89
N LYS A 183 6.44 -2.62 2.86
CA LYS A 183 5.97 -3.79 2.11
C LYS A 183 5.81 -3.58 0.60
N PHE A 184 5.95 -2.36 0.09
CA PHE A 184 5.68 -2.02 -1.32
C PHE A 184 6.91 -1.56 -2.09
N THR A 185 8.06 -1.43 -1.44
CA THR A 185 9.34 -1.11 -2.10
C THR A 185 10.13 -2.39 -2.36
N PRO A 186 10.42 -2.74 -3.63
CA PRO A 186 11.25 -3.90 -3.94
C PRO A 186 12.69 -3.74 -3.45
N MET A 187 13.34 -4.84 -3.05
CA MET A 187 14.71 -4.85 -2.52
C MET A 187 15.72 -4.25 -3.52
N GLU A 188 15.56 -4.53 -4.82
CA GLU A 188 16.40 -3.98 -5.89
C GLU A 188 16.27 -2.45 -6.00
N CYS A 189 15.08 -1.90 -5.71
CA CYS A 189 14.83 -0.47 -5.71
C CYS A 189 15.59 0.19 -4.54
N VAL A 190 15.55 -0.43 -3.36
CA VAL A 190 16.32 0.01 -2.18
C VAL A 190 17.82 0.00 -2.45
N VAL A 191 18.35 -1.10 -3.01
CA VAL A 191 19.79 -1.21 -3.35
C VAL A 191 20.18 -0.15 -4.37
N SER A 192 19.36 0.08 -5.40
CA SER A 192 19.59 1.13 -6.40
C SER A 192 19.66 2.53 -5.75
N ALA A 193 18.73 2.85 -4.84
CA ALA A 193 18.74 4.13 -4.13
C ALA A 193 19.98 4.30 -3.25
N LEU A 194 20.39 3.25 -2.51
CA LEU A 194 21.59 3.26 -1.67
C LEU A 194 22.87 3.49 -2.48
N LYS A 195 22.97 2.91 -3.67
CA LYS A 195 24.13 3.10 -4.56
C LYS A 195 24.14 4.50 -5.20
N THR A 196 23.01 4.93 -5.73
CA THR A 196 22.90 6.17 -6.52
C THR A 196 22.92 7.44 -5.67
N LEU A 197 22.25 7.42 -4.51
CA LEU A 197 22.10 8.61 -3.66
C LEU A 197 23.17 8.66 -2.56
N PHE A 198 23.53 7.52 -1.98
CA PHE A 198 24.45 7.45 -0.83
C PHE A 198 25.84 6.93 -1.18
N GLY A 199 26.12 6.61 -2.44
CA GLY A 199 27.42 6.13 -2.89
C GLY A 199 27.87 4.82 -2.26
N LYS A 200 26.92 3.97 -1.82
CA LYS A 200 27.24 2.65 -1.28
C LYS A 200 27.75 1.73 -2.40
N ASP A 201 28.69 0.87 -2.06
CA ASP A 201 29.06 -0.28 -2.88
C ASP A 201 27.96 -1.36 -2.81
N ASP A 202 28.10 -2.40 -3.63
CA ASP A 202 27.10 -3.48 -3.71
C ASP A 202 26.90 -4.18 -2.35
N GLU A 203 28.01 -4.52 -1.67
CA GLU A 203 27.96 -5.23 -0.39
C GLU A 203 27.36 -4.34 0.72
N GLY A 204 27.76 -3.07 0.79
CA GLY A 204 27.22 -2.11 1.74
C GLY A 204 25.73 -1.84 1.52
N ALA A 205 25.29 -1.71 0.26
CA ALA A 205 23.90 -1.49 -0.08
C ALA A 205 23.02 -2.70 0.30
N VAL A 206 23.46 -3.92 -0.06
CA VAL A 206 22.73 -5.16 0.28
C VAL A 206 22.64 -5.33 1.80
N ARG A 207 23.73 -5.10 2.53
CA ARG A 207 23.76 -5.21 3.99
C ARG A 207 22.79 -4.25 4.67
N ILE A 208 22.77 -2.98 4.26
CA ILE A 208 21.84 -1.98 4.82
C ILE A 208 20.39 -2.34 4.47
N MET A 209 20.13 -2.76 3.23
CA MET A 209 18.81 -3.18 2.79
C MET A 209 18.28 -4.38 3.61
N LEU A 210 19.10 -5.42 3.80
CA LEU A 210 18.71 -6.59 4.59
C LEU A 210 18.50 -6.24 6.07
N ALA A 211 19.35 -5.38 6.64
CA ALA A 211 19.18 -4.90 8.00
C ALA A 211 17.84 -4.16 8.16
N ALA A 212 17.49 -3.25 7.24
CA ALA A 212 16.20 -2.58 7.28
C ALA A 212 15.06 -3.58 7.16
N HIS A 213 15.17 -4.53 6.23
CA HIS A 213 14.14 -5.55 6.00
C HIS A 213 13.83 -6.37 7.26
N HIS A 214 14.85 -6.78 8.01
CA HIS A 214 14.70 -7.59 9.22
C HIS A 214 14.36 -6.76 10.47
N ASP A 215 14.99 -5.60 10.64
CA ASP A 215 14.90 -4.80 11.87
C ASP A 215 13.84 -3.68 11.78
N GLY A 216 13.18 -3.54 10.63
CA GLY A 216 12.22 -2.49 10.32
C GLY A 216 12.85 -1.16 9.90
N ALA A 217 14.10 -0.90 10.30
CA ALA A 217 14.87 0.24 9.83
C ALA A 217 16.39 -0.01 9.95
N ALA A 218 17.19 0.70 9.16
CA ALA A 218 18.65 0.63 9.25
C ALA A 218 19.31 2.00 9.08
N VAL A 219 20.44 2.20 9.78
CA VAL A 219 21.26 3.39 9.62
C VAL A 219 22.01 3.32 8.29
N VAL A 220 21.76 4.29 7.42
CA VAL A 220 22.45 4.43 6.14
C VAL A 220 23.84 5.05 6.33
N GLY A 221 23.93 6.05 7.21
CA GLY A 221 25.18 6.76 7.50
C GLY A 221 24.96 8.00 8.36
N ALA A 222 26.06 8.59 8.81
CA ALA A 222 26.10 9.90 9.44
C ALA A 222 26.54 10.96 8.44
N PHE A 223 25.87 12.10 8.44
CA PHE A 223 26.07 13.22 7.53
C PHE A 223 25.93 14.52 8.33
N ASP A 224 26.43 15.62 7.78
CA ASP A 224 25.99 16.93 8.27
C ASP A 224 24.50 17.13 8.00
N VAL A 225 23.85 17.96 8.81
CA VAL A 225 22.40 18.18 8.76
C VAL A 225 21.91 18.66 7.39
N GLU A 226 22.70 19.50 6.69
CA GLU A 226 22.32 20.04 5.38
C GLU A 226 22.37 18.97 4.29
N THR A 227 23.46 18.21 4.23
CA THR A 227 23.59 17.03 3.36
C THR A 227 22.51 16.00 3.68
N ALA A 228 22.23 15.75 4.96
CA ALA A 228 21.22 14.79 5.37
C ALA A 228 19.82 15.18 4.84
N ARG A 229 19.44 16.45 5.00
CA ARG A 229 18.17 16.98 4.47
C ARG A 229 18.07 16.83 2.96
N LYS A 230 19.14 17.18 2.24
CA LYS A 230 19.16 17.04 0.79
C LYS A 230 19.00 15.57 0.37
N LEU A 231 19.74 14.66 0.98
CA LEU A 231 19.66 13.22 0.68
C LEU A 231 18.28 12.64 0.99
N VAL A 232 17.64 13.03 2.09
CA VAL A 232 16.28 12.58 2.38
C VAL A 232 15.29 13.14 1.37
N ALA A 233 15.43 14.40 0.95
CA ALA A 233 14.61 14.97 -0.13
C ALA A 233 14.81 14.23 -1.46
N ASP A 234 16.05 13.89 -1.80
CA ASP A 234 16.39 13.11 -2.98
C ASP A 234 15.79 11.68 -2.91
N VAL A 235 15.77 11.05 -1.73
CA VAL A 235 15.09 9.76 -1.50
C VAL A 235 13.59 9.88 -1.72
N THR A 236 12.95 10.92 -1.17
CA THR A 236 11.51 11.16 -1.37
C THR A 236 11.18 11.33 -2.85
N GLN A 237 11.99 12.11 -3.58
CA GLN A 237 11.82 12.29 -5.02
C GLN A 237 12.09 11.00 -5.80
N PHE A 238 13.07 10.20 -5.40
CA PHE A 238 13.35 8.89 -5.98
C PHE A 238 12.17 7.93 -5.78
N GLY A 239 11.60 7.89 -4.56
CA GLY A 239 10.40 7.11 -4.27
C GLY A 239 9.22 7.54 -5.13
N ARG A 240 9.01 8.85 -5.30
CA ARG A 240 7.95 9.39 -6.16
C ARG A 240 8.16 9.00 -7.63
N SER A 241 9.37 9.13 -8.17
CA SER A 241 9.63 8.80 -9.58
C SER A 241 9.52 7.30 -9.89
N HIS A 242 9.86 6.44 -8.93
CA HIS A 242 9.71 4.97 -9.04
C HIS A 242 8.36 4.47 -8.55
N GLN A 243 7.49 5.37 -8.07
CA GLN A 243 6.18 5.08 -7.50
C GLN A 243 6.23 4.09 -6.32
N VAL A 244 7.22 4.18 -5.43
CA VAL A 244 7.37 3.32 -4.24
C VAL A 244 7.32 4.15 -2.95
N ALA A 245 7.03 3.52 -1.81
CA ALA A 245 6.98 4.18 -0.50
C ALA A 245 8.35 4.25 0.20
N LEU A 246 9.44 4.30 -0.57
CA LEU A 246 10.79 4.40 -0.03
C LEU A 246 10.91 5.64 0.86
N ARG A 247 11.30 5.44 2.13
CA ARG A 247 11.36 6.51 3.12
C ARG A 247 12.64 6.48 3.93
N CYS A 248 13.20 7.68 4.11
CA CYS A 248 14.26 7.93 5.07
C CYS A 248 13.84 9.00 6.10
N THR A 249 14.37 8.92 7.31
CA THR A 249 14.27 10.00 8.30
C THR A 249 15.63 10.39 8.85
N ILE A 250 15.71 11.60 9.40
CA ILE A 250 16.90 12.08 10.09
C ILE A 250 16.69 11.89 11.59
N ASP A 251 17.60 11.16 12.22
CA ASP A 251 17.73 11.07 13.67
C ASP A 251 18.90 11.96 14.12
N ARG A 252 18.64 12.83 15.09
CA ARG A 252 19.68 13.66 15.69
C ARG A 252 20.38 12.82 16.74
N ALA A 253 21.70 12.84 16.73
CA ALA A 253 22.47 12.27 17.82
C ALA A 253 22.37 13.16 19.09
N GLU A 254 21.19 13.28 19.70
CA GLU A 254 21.10 13.70 21.09
C GLU A 254 21.51 12.50 21.95
N SER A 255 22.70 12.59 22.54
CA SER A 255 23.16 11.82 23.69
C SER A 255 22.60 10.41 23.79
N ILE A 256 23.27 9.44 23.16
CA ILE A 256 23.24 8.07 23.65
C ILE A 256 23.68 8.15 25.12
N GLN A 257 22.72 8.12 26.04
CA GLN A 257 22.95 7.61 27.37
C GLN A 257 23.58 6.24 27.16
N ARG A 258 24.86 6.13 27.49
CA ARG A 258 25.56 4.85 27.57
C ARG A 258 24.76 3.97 28.53
N GLY A 259 23.90 3.10 28.00
CA GLY A 259 23.37 1.97 28.73
C GLY A 259 24.52 1.03 29.09
N PRO A 260 24.50 0.36 30.26
CA PRO A 260 25.68 -0.24 30.88
C PRO A 260 26.17 -1.57 30.25
N HIS A 261 25.89 -1.86 28.98
CA HIS A 261 26.24 -3.13 28.35
C HIS A 261 27.06 -2.99 27.07
N ALA A 262 28.18 -2.27 27.17
CA ALA A 262 29.24 -2.28 26.15
C ALA A 262 30.60 -2.57 26.82
N GLU A 263 30.71 -3.73 27.46
CA GLU A 263 31.97 -4.42 27.69
C GLU A 263 31.75 -5.88 27.30
N LEU A 264 32.36 -6.28 26.19
CA LEU A 264 32.90 -7.63 25.90
C LEU A 264 33.10 -7.76 24.39
N LEU A 265 34.14 -7.11 23.86
CA LEU A 265 34.95 -7.62 22.75
C LEU A 265 36.32 -6.92 22.86
N THR A 266 37.18 -7.49 23.70
CA THR A 266 38.65 -7.47 23.53
C THR A 266 39.05 -8.87 23.12
#